data_AF-A0A2M8GZQ9-F1
#
_entry.id   AF-A0A2M8GZQ9-F1
#
_cell.length_a   1.000
_cell.length_b   1.000
_cell.length_c   1.000
_cell.angle_alpha   90.00
_cell.angle_beta   90.00
_cell.angle_gamma   90.00
#
_symmetry.space_group_name_H-M   'P 1'
#
loop_
_entity.id
_entity.type
_entity.pdbx_description
1 polymer ?
#
loop_
_entity_poly.entity_id
_entity_poly.type
_entity_poly.pdbx_seq_one_letter_code
_entity_poly.pdbx_strand_id
1 'polypeptide(L)'
;MVSVRDDSDLPAAYRWLYKHHVSDSISQFAPYVTKYATYRALPLSSSAIHFGTYNFIMTEHYWLVDPFCQSDSPKGVAFNEFFSDEYMQITRQPTGLGLRPTEWMGSQDGYHPTVFLFLPMFWEHEFKGPRSIEDGPNYRWQFAITYPQGISPDEGDKWFLSELMPAFCELPQVTRALSSRVLDNPRKSPFHRLTEIWFENSKEWEAAIRTVAGQIRKPEWATYDRFPYFEPYRDIAGLFLLDRPESDHLQQFRGYNTTR
;
A
#
# COMPACT_ATOMS: atom_id res chain seq x y z
N MET A 1 -1.54 3.83 -0.69
CA MET A 1 -2.61 2.83 -0.92
C MET A 1 -3.92 3.43 -0.47
N VAL A 2 -4.99 3.31 -1.25
CA VAL A 2 -6.31 3.86 -0.94
C VAL A 2 -7.38 2.78 -1.09
N SER A 3 -8.33 2.73 -0.16
CA SER A 3 -9.48 1.82 -0.19
C SER A 3 -10.72 2.60 -0.64
N VAL A 4 -11.75 1.90 -1.11
CA VAL A 4 -13.11 2.41 -1.14
C VAL A 4 -13.99 1.62 -0.16
N ARG A 5 -15.08 2.23 0.30
CA ARG A 5 -16.01 1.61 1.24
C ARG A 5 -16.76 0.43 0.61
N ASP A 6 -17.11 0.55 -0.66
CA ASP A 6 -17.85 -0.44 -1.43
C ASP A 6 -17.49 -0.33 -2.91
N ASP A 7 -17.63 -1.43 -3.67
CA ASP A 7 -17.33 -1.43 -5.11
C ASP A 7 -18.24 -0.47 -5.91
N SER A 8 -19.44 -0.16 -5.40
CA SER A 8 -20.34 0.85 -5.99
C SER A 8 -19.82 2.28 -5.88
N ASP A 9 -18.84 2.54 -5.01
CA ASP A 9 -18.18 3.84 -4.88
C ASP A 9 -17.06 4.04 -5.94
N LEU A 10 -16.63 2.96 -6.63
CA LEU A 10 -15.56 3.02 -7.64
C LEU A 10 -15.79 4.09 -8.74
N PRO A 11 -16.99 4.27 -9.32
CA PRO A 11 -17.21 5.31 -10.32
C PRO A 11 -16.92 6.72 -9.79
N ALA A 12 -17.32 7.02 -8.55
CA ALA A 12 -17.07 8.32 -7.92
C ALA A 12 -15.57 8.50 -7.60
N ALA A 13 -14.93 7.47 -7.05
CA ALA A 13 -13.50 7.48 -6.72
C ALA A 13 -12.63 7.65 -7.98
N TYR A 14 -12.90 6.90 -9.04
CA TYR A 14 -12.19 7.02 -10.31
C TYR A 14 -12.45 8.35 -11.02
N ARG A 15 -13.66 8.88 -10.94
CA ARG A 15 -13.96 10.21 -11.46
C ARG A 15 -13.13 11.27 -10.74
N TRP A 16 -13.10 11.24 -9.41
CA TRP A 16 -12.27 12.18 -8.64
C TRP A 16 -10.79 12.08 -9.06
N LEU A 17 -10.26 10.85 -9.11
CA LEU A 17 -8.88 10.59 -9.47
C LEU A 17 -8.52 11.18 -10.84
N TYR A 18 -9.22 10.77 -11.90
CA TYR A 18 -8.83 11.11 -13.27
C TYR A 18 -9.34 12.47 -13.75
N LYS A 19 -10.40 13.02 -13.15
CA LYS A 19 -10.93 14.33 -13.55
C LYS A 19 -10.27 15.49 -12.79
N HIS A 20 -9.87 15.26 -11.55
CA HIS A 20 -9.38 16.32 -10.67
C HIS A 20 -7.94 16.04 -10.20
N HIS A 21 -7.76 14.93 -9.48
CA HIS A 21 -6.52 14.71 -8.73
C HIS A 21 -5.28 14.55 -9.63
N VAL A 22 -5.38 13.82 -10.74
CA VAL A 22 -4.24 13.60 -11.63
C VAL A 22 -3.71 14.91 -12.22
N SER A 23 -4.59 15.81 -12.69
CA SER A 23 -4.15 17.11 -13.22
C SER A 23 -3.55 17.99 -12.14
N ASP A 24 -4.18 18.07 -10.96
CA ASP A 24 -3.68 18.88 -9.85
C ASP A 24 -2.29 18.41 -9.40
N SER A 25 -2.13 17.10 -9.28
CA SER A 25 -0.90 16.41 -8.90
C SER A 25 0.23 16.69 -9.89
N ILE A 26 -0.02 16.48 -11.20
CA ILE A 26 0.95 16.78 -12.27
C ILE A 26 1.35 18.26 -12.21
N SER A 27 0.39 19.18 -12.07
CA SER A 27 0.67 20.61 -12.00
C SER A 27 1.56 21.01 -10.82
N GLN A 28 1.47 20.30 -9.68
CA GLN A 28 2.30 20.59 -8.52
C GLN A 28 3.71 20.00 -8.64
N PHE A 29 3.83 18.73 -9.02
CA PHE A 29 5.09 17.99 -8.80
C PHE A 29 5.83 17.54 -10.07
N ALA A 30 5.28 17.76 -11.27
CA ALA A 30 5.96 17.34 -12.51
C ALA A 30 7.43 17.81 -12.63
N PRO A 31 7.86 18.98 -12.10
CA PRO A 31 9.26 19.37 -12.15
C PRO A 31 10.23 18.53 -11.30
N TYR A 32 9.74 17.75 -10.33
CA TYR A 32 10.58 17.02 -9.37
C TYR A 32 10.09 15.61 -9.02
N VAL A 33 9.12 15.10 -9.78
CA VAL A 33 8.68 13.70 -9.77
C VAL A 33 8.92 13.10 -11.14
N THR A 34 9.72 12.03 -11.20
CA THR A 34 10.11 11.39 -12.47
C THR A 34 9.15 10.31 -12.93
N LYS A 35 8.28 9.83 -12.03
CA LYS A 35 7.20 8.89 -12.34
C LYS A 35 6.02 9.13 -11.41
N TYR A 36 4.82 9.14 -11.97
CA TYR A 36 3.56 9.15 -11.24
C TYR A 36 2.66 8.12 -11.89
N ALA A 37 2.38 7.02 -11.19
CA ALA A 37 1.63 5.89 -11.74
C ALA A 37 0.58 5.38 -10.76
N THR A 38 -0.46 4.76 -11.30
CA THR A 38 -1.45 4.05 -10.51
C THR A 38 -1.54 2.58 -10.90
N TYR A 39 -1.73 1.76 -9.87
CA TYR A 39 -1.96 0.33 -10.01
C TYR A 39 -3.30 0.02 -9.35
N ARG A 40 -4.23 -0.50 -10.14
CA ARG A 40 -5.54 -0.92 -9.64
C ARG A 40 -5.39 -2.14 -8.74
N ALA A 41 -6.08 -2.13 -7.60
CA ALA A 41 -6.16 -3.29 -6.73
C ALA A 41 -6.96 -4.41 -7.42
N LEU A 42 -6.43 -5.64 -7.35
CA LEU A 42 -7.13 -6.84 -7.81
C LEU A 42 -8.28 -7.21 -6.86
N PRO A 43 -9.30 -7.94 -7.36
CA PRO A 43 -10.39 -8.41 -6.52
C PRO A 43 -9.91 -9.16 -5.28
N LEU A 44 -10.55 -8.88 -4.15
CA LEU A 44 -10.21 -9.48 -2.86
C LEU A 44 -10.80 -10.88 -2.74
N SER A 45 -9.99 -11.82 -2.24
CA SER A 45 -10.54 -13.06 -1.68
C SER A 45 -11.23 -12.78 -0.34
N SER A 46 -12.14 -13.66 0.08
CA SER A 46 -12.83 -13.52 1.37
C SER A 46 -11.87 -13.52 2.55
N SER A 47 -10.71 -14.17 2.42
CA SER A 47 -9.69 -14.24 3.47
C SER A 47 -8.81 -12.99 3.55
N ALA A 48 -8.74 -12.19 2.48
CA ALA A 48 -7.87 -11.00 2.40
C ALA A 48 -8.25 -9.90 3.40
N ILE A 49 -9.52 -9.83 3.82
CA ILE A 49 -9.96 -8.82 4.80
C ILE A 49 -9.18 -8.89 6.12
N HIS A 50 -8.66 -10.08 6.48
CA HIS A 50 -7.85 -10.28 7.69
C HIS A 50 -6.39 -9.80 7.56
N PHE A 51 -6.03 -9.22 6.40
CA PHE A 51 -4.70 -8.69 6.10
C PHE A 51 -4.76 -7.18 5.80
N GLY A 52 -5.83 -6.49 6.23
CA GLY A 52 -6.00 -5.06 6.01
C GLY A 52 -5.97 -4.69 4.53
N THR A 53 -6.59 -5.50 3.67
CA THR A 53 -6.42 -5.35 2.21
C THR A 53 -7.37 -4.29 1.64
N TYR A 54 -6.80 -3.40 0.82
CA TYR A 54 -7.44 -2.26 0.18
C TYR A 54 -7.92 -2.68 -1.21
N ASN A 55 -9.09 -2.20 -1.60
CA ASN A 55 -9.83 -2.64 -2.80
C ASN A 55 -9.88 -1.61 -3.94
N PHE A 56 -9.15 -0.48 -3.83
CA PHE A 56 -9.17 0.54 -4.87
C PHE A 56 -7.84 0.66 -5.61
N ILE A 57 -6.85 1.35 -5.04
CA ILE A 57 -5.69 1.75 -5.84
C ILE A 57 -4.40 1.94 -5.02
N MET A 58 -3.28 1.56 -5.62
CA MET A 58 -1.96 2.04 -5.23
C MET A 58 -1.55 3.19 -6.15
N THR A 59 -1.02 4.24 -5.55
CA THR A 59 -0.45 5.37 -6.25
C THR A 59 1.03 5.43 -5.93
N GLU A 60 1.87 5.44 -6.97
CA GLU A 60 3.32 5.35 -6.89
C GLU A 60 3.96 6.62 -7.46
N HIS A 61 4.95 7.14 -6.75
CA HIS A 61 5.68 8.35 -7.13
C HIS A 61 7.18 8.12 -6.97
N TYR A 62 7.97 8.65 -7.91
CA TYR A 62 9.43 8.67 -7.81
C TYR A 62 9.88 10.11 -7.63
N TRP A 63 10.25 10.46 -6.40
CA TRP A 63 10.60 11.82 -6.00
C TRP A 63 12.10 12.09 -6.16
N LEU A 64 12.45 13.27 -6.68
CA LEU A 64 13.84 13.76 -6.69
C LEU A 64 14.20 14.54 -5.42
N VAL A 65 13.19 15.06 -4.72
CA VAL A 65 13.32 15.84 -3.49
C VAL A 65 12.22 15.43 -2.51
N ASP A 66 12.46 15.62 -1.21
CA ASP A 66 11.43 15.45 -0.19
C ASP A 66 10.44 16.64 -0.24
N PRO A 67 9.17 16.42 -0.67
CA PRO A 67 8.18 17.49 -0.75
C PRO A 67 7.68 17.95 0.64
N PHE A 68 8.09 17.27 1.71
CA PHE A 68 7.67 17.49 3.09
C PHE A 68 8.79 17.99 4.01
N CYS A 69 9.96 18.34 3.45
CA CYS A 69 11.12 18.76 4.23
C CYS A 69 10.89 20.01 5.10
N GLN A 70 9.86 20.83 4.79
CA GLN A 70 9.54 22.05 5.53
C GLN A 70 8.29 21.94 6.43
N SER A 71 7.44 20.94 6.21
CA SER A 71 6.18 20.78 6.95
C SER A 71 5.44 19.48 6.60
N ASP A 72 4.36 19.21 7.35
CA ASP A 72 3.55 18.02 7.12
C ASP A 72 2.82 17.95 5.78
N SER A 73 2.60 19.11 5.16
CA SER A 73 2.12 19.28 3.79
C SER A 73 3.11 20.09 2.94
N PRO A 74 3.09 20.00 1.60
CA PRO A 74 3.90 20.87 0.76
C PRO A 74 3.47 22.33 0.96
N LYS A 75 4.44 23.21 1.25
CA LYS A 75 4.23 24.65 1.37
C LYS A 75 4.62 25.38 0.10
N GLY A 76 3.99 26.54 -0.14
CA GLY A 76 4.33 27.40 -1.27
C GLY A 76 3.79 26.94 -2.63
N VAL A 77 2.84 25.99 -2.65
CA VAL A 77 2.11 25.64 -3.87
C VAL A 77 1.14 26.76 -4.26
N ALA A 78 1.06 27.08 -5.56
CA ALA A 78 0.16 28.13 -6.05
C ALA A 78 -1.32 27.74 -6.01
N PHE A 79 -1.61 26.44 -6.16
CA PHE A 79 -2.96 25.88 -6.14
C PHE A 79 -2.97 24.60 -5.30
N ASN A 80 -3.99 24.45 -4.45
CA ASN A 80 -4.19 23.27 -3.62
C ASN A 80 -4.84 22.13 -4.42
N GLU A 81 -4.66 20.90 -3.94
CA GLU A 81 -5.35 19.72 -4.48
C GLU A 81 -6.86 19.79 -4.19
N PHE A 82 -7.70 19.48 -5.18
CA PHE A 82 -9.14 19.37 -4.96
C PHE A 82 -9.51 18.03 -4.32
N PHE A 83 -10.23 18.08 -3.21
CA PHE A 83 -10.91 16.92 -2.62
C PHE A 83 -12.18 17.38 -1.89
N SER A 84 -13.13 16.46 -1.71
CA SER A 84 -14.39 16.72 -1.02
C SER A 84 -14.56 15.79 0.18
N ASP A 85 -15.40 16.17 1.14
CA ASP A 85 -15.78 15.28 2.24
C ASP A 85 -16.44 13.99 1.71
N GLU A 86 -17.17 14.07 0.59
CA GLU A 86 -17.69 12.88 -0.10
C GLU A 86 -16.55 11.96 -0.54
N TYR A 87 -15.50 12.49 -1.18
CA TYR A 87 -14.33 11.68 -1.55
C TYR A 87 -13.68 11.02 -0.32
N MET A 88 -13.58 11.75 0.79
CA MET A 88 -13.05 11.20 2.04
C MET A 88 -13.93 10.07 2.58
N GLN A 89 -15.25 10.23 2.57
CA GLN A 89 -16.18 9.19 3.02
C GLN A 89 -16.13 7.94 2.14
N ILE A 90 -16.18 8.09 0.81
CA ILE A 90 -16.13 6.94 -0.09
C ILE A 90 -14.80 6.19 0.02
N THR A 91 -13.71 6.88 0.39
CA THR A 91 -12.39 6.26 0.61
C THR A 91 -12.15 5.81 2.04
N ARG A 92 -13.19 5.75 2.88
CA ARG A 92 -13.10 5.39 4.31
C ARG A 92 -12.07 6.20 5.09
N GLN A 93 -11.87 7.45 4.71
CA GLN A 93 -10.99 8.37 5.42
C GLN A 93 -11.80 9.24 6.40
N PRO A 94 -11.17 9.73 7.47
CA PRO A 94 -11.78 10.74 8.33
C PRO A 94 -12.06 12.03 7.55
N THR A 95 -13.23 12.63 7.76
CA THR A 95 -13.58 13.94 7.19
C THR A 95 -13.09 15.08 8.08
N GLY A 96 -12.87 16.26 7.51
CA GLY A 96 -12.45 17.46 8.26
C GLY A 96 -10.99 17.50 8.74
N LEU A 97 -10.19 16.45 8.51
CA LEU A 97 -8.77 16.38 8.87
C LEU A 97 -7.81 16.54 7.68
N GLY A 98 -8.34 16.86 6.50
CA GLY A 98 -7.59 16.92 5.24
C GLY A 98 -7.25 15.54 4.67
N LEU A 99 -6.62 15.52 3.50
CA LEU A 99 -6.24 14.28 2.78
C LEU A 99 -5.22 13.40 3.53
N ARG A 100 -4.47 13.99 4.47
CA ARG A 100 -3.32 13.38 5.13
C ARG A 100 -3.38 13.71 6.63
N PRO A 101 -4.23 13.01 7.41
CA PRO A 101 -4.31 13.23 8.85
C PRO A 101 -2.97 12.92 9.52
N THR A 102 -2.64 13.66 10.59
CA THR A 102 -1.39 13.48 11.34
C THR A 102 -1.38 12.20 12.18
N GLU A 103 -2.56 11.77 12.63
CA GLU A 103 -2.73 10.57 13.43
C GLU A 103 -3.32 9.42 12.60
N TRP A 104 -2.77 8.22 12.81
CA TRP A 104 -3.30 7.01 12.20
C TRP A 104 -4.53 6.52 12.94
N MET A 105 -5.67 6.46 12.24
CA MET A 105 -6.96 6.02 12.79
C MET A 105 -7.50 4.76 12.12
N GLY A 106 -6.60 3.96 11.55
CA GLY A 106 -6.94 2.70 10.89
C GLY A 106 -7.50 1.66 11.85
N SER A 107 -8.59 1.01 11.48
CA SER A 107 -9.18 -0.12 12.22
C SER A 107 -10.09 -0.96 11.32
N GLN A 108 -10.37 -2.20 11.73
CA GLN A 108 -11.19 -3.13 10.94
C GLN A 108 -12.63 -2.64 10.72
N ASP A 109 -13.24 -2.06 11.74
CA ASP A 109 -14.65 -1.63 11.70
C ASP A 109 -14.81 -0.11 11.49
N GLY A 110 -13.69 0.62 11.32
CA GLY A 110 -13.67 2.07 11.24
C GLY A 110 -13.06 2.60 9.95
N TYR A 111 -12.17 3.59 10.09
CA TYR A 111 -11.49 4.22 8.96
C TYR A 111 -10.42 3.30 8.38
N HIS A 112 -10.21 3.40 7.06
CA HIS A 112 -9.09 2.81 6.33
C HIS A 112 -8.28 3.96 5.70
N PRO A 113 -7.48 4.72 6.49
CA PRO A 113 -6.81 5.92 6.00
C PRO A 113 -5.83 5.62 4.87
N THR A 114 -5.52 6.62 4.04
CA THR A 114 -4.51 6.43 2.99
C THR A 114 -3.16 6.03 3.58
N VAL A 115 -2.63 4.87 3.17
CA VAL A 115 -1.26 4.45 3.50
C VAL A 115 -0.29 5.25 2.63
N PHE A 116 0.50 6.13 3.24
CA PHE A 116 1.51 6.95 2.55
C PHE A 116 2.90 6.67 3.11
N LEU A 117 3.75 6.08 2.26
CA LEU A 117 5.07 5.56 2.60
C LEU A 117 6.13 6.15 1.67
N PHE A 118 7.29 6.45 2.24
CA PHE A 118 8.49 6.78 1.51
C PHE A 118 9.49 5.64 1.68
N LEU A 119 10.11 5.24 0.57
CA LEU A 119 10.96 4.06 0.48
C LEU A 119 12.22 4.40 -0.33
N PRO A 120 13.32 3.66 -0.11
CA PRO A 120 14.41 3.68 -1.08
C PRO A 120 13.92 3.22 -2.45
N MET A 121 14.52 3.74 -3.53
CA MET A 121 14.14 3.37 -4.90
C MET A 121 14.33 1.88 -5.21
N PHE A 122 15.31 1.25 -4.56
CA PHE A 122 15.58 -0.17 -4.69
C PHE A 122 15.15 -0.90 -3.42
N TRP A 123 14.68 -2.13 -3.60
CA TRP A 123 14.38 -3.02 -2.49
C TRP A 123 15.64 -3.34 -1.69
N GLU A 124 15.56 -3.30 -0.36
CA GLU A 124 16.70 -3.55 0.52
C GLU A 124 16.94 -5.05 0.74
N HIS A 125 15.86 -5.82 0.83
CA HIS A 125 15.90 -7.26 1.01
C HIS A 125 15.28 -8.00 -0.16
N GLU A 126 16.04 -8.96 -0.66
CA GLU A 126 15.58 -10.00 -1.58
C GLU A 126 15.62 -11.34 -0.85
N PHE A 127 14.44 -11.86 -0.49
CA PHE A 127 14.34 -13.14 0.23
C PHE A 127 14.16 -14.33 -0.73
N LYS A 128 13.46 -14.11 -1.85
CA LYS A 128 13.26 -15.12 -2.90
C LYS A 128 13.19 -14.48 -4.27
N GLY A 129 13.89 -15.06 -5.24
CA GLY A 129 14.12 -14.52 -6.58
C GLY A 129 15.57 -14.80 -7.03
N PRO A 130 16.05 -14.13 -8.09
CA PRO A 130 15.32 -13.22 -8.97
C PRO A 130 14.39 -13.95 -9.95
N ARG A 131 13.54 -13.20 -10.66
CA ARG A 131 12.67 -13.67 -11.76
C ARG A 131 12.69 -12.69 -12.92
N SER A 132 12.44 -13.18 -14.12
CA SER A 132 12.18 -12.41 -15.33
C SER A 132 10.68 -12.23 -15.56
N ILE A 133 10.29 -11.23 -16.36
CA ILE A 133 8.90 -11.06 -16.81
C ILE A 133 8.43 -12.23 -17.71
N GLU A 134 9.38 -12.90 -18.37
CA GLU A 134 9.12 -14.09 -19.21
C GLU A 134 8.73 -15.32 -18.38
N ASP A 135 8.96 -15.31 -17.06
CA ASP A 135 8.60 -16.42 -16.17
C ASP A 135 7.08 -16.47 -15.87
N GLY A 136 6.30 -15.53 -16.40
CA GLY A 136 4.84 -15.50 -16.31
C GLY A 136 4.26 -14.35 -15.48
N PRO A 137 2.91 -14.24 -15.46
CA PRO A 137 2.21 -13.16 -14.75
C PRO A 137 2.30 -13.34 -13.23
N ASN A 138 2.30 -12.22 -12.50
CA ASN A 138 2.35 -12.25 -11.03
C ASN A 138 1.09 -11.67 -10.39
N TYR A 139 0.60 -12.38 -9.38
CA TYR A 139 -0.35 -11.89 -8.38
C TYR A 139 0.46 -11.32 -7.20
N ARG A 140 0.64 -10.00 -7.20
CA ARG A 140 1.60 -9.31 -6.34
C ARG A 140 0.91 -8.82 -5.08
N TRP A 141 1.10 -9.51 -3.96
CA TRP A 141 0.61 -9.05 -2.66
C TRP A 141 1.62 -8.06 -2.06
N GLN A 142 1.23 -6.79 -1.98
CA GLN A 142 2.05 -5.76 -1.36
C GLN A 142 1.39 -5.31 -0.06
N PHE A 143 2.11 -5.31 1.05
CA PHE A 143 1.59 -4.93 2.35
C PHE A 143 2.62 -4.23 3.21
N ALA A 144 2.13 -3.32 4.04
CA ALA A 144 2.89 -2.57 5.02
C ALA A 144 2.52 -3.03 6.43
N ILE A 145 3.51 -3.09 7.33
CA ILE A 145 3.32 -3.47 8.73
C ILE A 145 3.89 -2.44 9.70
N THR A 146 3.26 -2.30 10.85
CA THR A 146 3.82 -1.67 12.05
C THR A 146 3.73 -2.63 13.22
N TYR A 147 4.66 -2.47 14.17
CA TYR A 147 4.65 -3.22 15.41
C TYR A 147 3.89 -2.45 16.50
N PRO A 148 3.36 -3.15 17.52
CA PRO A 148 2.66 -2.52 18.63
C PRO A 148 3.50 -1.50 19.40
N GLN A 149 2.82 -0.61 20.11
CA GLN A 149 3.49 0.39 20.96
C GLN A 149 4.42 -0.29 21.97
N GLY A 150 5.65 0.22 22.08
CA GLY A 150 6.69 -0.31 22.98
C GLY A 150 7.62 -1.34 22.34
N ILE A 151 7.29 -1.86 21.15
CA ILE A 151 8.17 -2.72 20.37
C ILE A 151 8.99 -1.88 19.42
N SER A 152 10.31 -2.00 19.51
CA SER A 152 11.18 -1.31 18.57
C SER A 152 11.06 -1.92 17.16
N PRO A 153 11.25 -1.14 16.09
CA PRO A 153 11.23 -1.68 14.73
C PRO A 153 12.22 -2.83 14.52
N ASP A 154 13.39 -2.79 15.15
CA ASP A 154 14.40 -3.84 15.08
C ASP A 154 13.96 -5.13 15.80
N GLU A 155 13.29 -5.01 16.94
CA GLU A 155 12.75 -6.16 17.69
C GLU A 155 11.63 -6.86 16.93
N GLY A 156 10.68 -6.08 16.38
CA GLY A 156 9.62 -6.62 15.55
C GLY A 156 10.17 -7.24 14.26
N ASP A 157 11.15 -6.58 13.62
CA ASP A 157 11.80 -7.07 12.42
C ASP A 157 12.52 -8.40 12.65
N LYS A 158 13.01 -8.67 13.86
CA LYS A 158 13.65 -9.96 14.16
C LYS A 158 12.70 -11.12 13.84
N TRP A 159 11.45 -11.07 14.35
CA TRP A 159 10.45 -12.09 14.05
C TRP A 159 10.06 -12.10 12.57
N PHE A 160 9.90 -10.92 11.97
CA PHE A 160 9.56 -10.81 10.55
C PHE A 160 10.62 -11.47 9.65
N LEU A 161 11.90 -11.21 9.92
CA LEU A 161 13.04 -11.67 9.13
C LEU A 161 13.42 -13.12 9.43
N SER A 162 13.31 -13.58 10.68
CA SER A 162 13.75 -14.93 11.08
C SER A 162 12.64 -15.98 11.04
N GLU A 163 11.38 -15.58 11.15
CA GLU A 163 10.24 -16.51 11.20
C GLU A 163 9.30 -16.32 10.00
N LEU A 164 8.76 -15.11 9.80
CA LEU A 164 7.70 -14.87 8.81
C LEU A 164 8.17 -15.04 7.37
N MET A 165 9.21 -14.30 6.98
CA MET A 165 9.70 -14.34 5.60
C MET A 165 10.27 -15.69 5.19
N PRO A 166 11.09 -16.38 6.02
CA PRO A 166 11.55 -17.73 5.71
C PRO A 166 10.40 -18.72 5.48
N ALA A 167 9.37 -18.71 6.33
CA ALA A 167 8.23 -19.61 6.15
C ALA A 167 7.51 -19.41 4.81
N PHE A 168 7.36 -18.16 4.35
CA PHE A 168 6.84 -17.91 3.00
C PHE A 168 7.80 -18.38 1.91
N CYS A 169 9.10 -18.12 2.05
CA CYS A 169 10.07 -18.39 0.99
C CYS A 169 10.29 -19.87 0.72
N GLU A 170 10.08 -20.74 1.72
CA GLU A 170 10.12 -22.21 1.55
C GLU A 170 8.95 -22.76 0.71
N LEU A 171 7.87 -22.00 0.55
CA LEU A 171 6.68 -22.46 -0.17
C LEU A 171 6.86 -22.38 -1.70
N PRO A 172 6.54 -23.44 -2.47
CA PRO A 172 6.59 -23.40 -3.93
C PRO A 172 5.58 -22.40 -4.52
N GLN A 173 4.51 -22.08 -3.80
CA GLN A 173 3.50 -21.08 -4.19
C GLN A 173 4.04 -19.65 -4.25
N VAL A 174 5.08 -19.36 -3.47
CA VAL A 174 5.71 -18.03 -3.43
C VAL A 174 6.78 -17.98 -4.51
N THR A 175 6.61 -17.10 -5.48
CA THR A 175 7.52 -16.97 -6.62
C THR A 175 8.57 -15.88 -6.41
N ARG A 176 8.27 -14.87 -5.59
CA ARG A 176 9.15 -13.74 -5.27
C ARG A 176 8.83 -13.20 -3.88
N ALA A 177 9.85 -12.70 -3.18
CA ALA A 177 9.67 -12.00 -1.92
C ALA A 177 10.69 -10.87 -1.77
N LEU A 178 10.21 -9.67 -1.50
CA LEU A 178 10.96 -8.41 -1.42
C LEU A 178 10.51 -7.59 -0.22
N SER A 179 11.41 -6.83 0.41
CA SER A 179 11.02 -5.88 1.45
C SER A 179 12.01 -4.73 1.63
N SER A 180 11.50 -3.59 2.07
CA SER A 180 12.29 -2.42 2.49
C SER A 180 11.70 -1.80 3.74
N ARG A 181 12.57 -1.22 4.58
CA ARG A 181 12.14 -0.31 5.64
C ARG A 181 11.58 0.97 5.04
N VAL A 182 10.55 1.48 5.70
CA VAL A 182 10.00 2.81 5.41
C VAL A 182 11.01 3.83 5.93
N LEU A 183 11.26 4.88 5.15
CA LEU A 183 12.18 5.94 5.52
C LEU A 183 11.68 6.68 6.77
N ASP A 184 12.60 7.02 7.67
CA ASP A 184 12.29 7.82 8.86
C ASP A 184 12.06 9.30 8.53
N ASN A 185 12.62 9.76 7.40
CA ASN A 185 12.40 11.11 6.90
C ASN A 185 12.27 11.11 5.37
N PRO A 186 11.12 11.50 4.80
CA PRO A 186 9.88 11.86 5.47
C PRO A 186 9.08 10.65 5.97
N ARG A 187 8.48 10.75 7.18
CA ARG A 187 7.55 9.75 7.73
C ARG A 187 6.12 10.28 7.70
N LYS A 188 5.20 9.56 7.03
CA LYS A 188 3.80 9.99 6.82
C LYS A 188 2.74 9.00 7.28
N SER A 189 3.17 7.87 7.83
CA SER A 189 2.29 6.86 8.40
C SER A 189 3.08 6.00 9.39
N PRO A 190 2.42 5.22 10.27
CA PRO A 190 3.10 4.51 11.35
C PRO A 190 3.84 3.27 10.85
N PHE A 191 3.58 2.80 9.63
CA PHE A 191 4.21 1.58 9.10
C PHE A 191 5.73 1.68 9.03
N HIS A 192 6.38 0.59 9.41
CA HIS A 192 7.83 0.46 9.51
C HIS A 192 8.44 -0.22 8.28
N ARG A 193 7.65 -1.03 7.59
CA ARG A 193 8.14 -1.90 6.51
C ARG A 193 7.09 -2.05 5.42
N LEU A 194 7.54 -2.02 4.17
CA LEU A 194 6.76 -2.47 3.02
C LEU A 194 7.35 -3.78 2.51
N THR A 195 6.48 -4.73 2.21
CA THR A 195 6.84 -6.06 1.73
C THR A 195 5.99 -6.40 0.50
N GLU A 196 6.60 -7.09 -0.47
CA GLU A 196 5.90 -7.59 -1.64
C GLU A 196 6.20 -9.09 -1.83
N ILE A 197 5.15 -9.91 -1.88
CA ILE A 197 5.23 -11.36 -2.07
C ILE A 197 4.39 -11.73 -3.29
N TRP A 198 4.97 -12.51 -4.21
CA TRP A 198 4.33 -12.86 -5.47
C TRP A 198 3.86 -14.30 -5.49
N PHE A 199 2.74 -14.51 -6.18
CA PHE A 199 2.08 -15.78 -6.40
C PHE A 199 1.64 -15.87 -7.86
N GLU A 200 1.27 -17.05 -8.33
CA GLU A 200 0.68 -17.17 -9.68
C GLU A 200 -0.74 -16.60 -9.75
N ASN A 201 -1.51 -16.74 -8.67
CA ASN A 201 -2.90 -16.30 -8.58
C ASN A 201 -3.39 -16.25 -7.12
N SER A 202 -4.64 -15.83 -6.91
CA SER A 202 -5.25 -15.72 -5.58
C SER A 202 -5.38 -17.05 -4.83
N LYS A 203 -5.53 -18.19 -5.53
CA LYS A 203 -5.64 -19.51 -4.88
C LYS A 203 -4.31 -19.95 -4.30
N GLU A 204 -3.21 -19.66 -5.00
CA GLU A 204 -1.85 -19.92 -4.50
C GLU A 204 -1.52 -19.03 -3.30
N TRP A 205 -1.95 -17.77 -3.32
CA TRP A 205 -1.88 -16.90 -2.15
C TRP A 205 -2.65 -17.51 -0.96
N GLU A 206 -3.91 -17.89 -1.14
CA GLU A 206 -4.72 -18.50 -0.05
C GLU A 206 -4.09 -19.78 0.49
N ALA A 207 -3.56 -20.63 -0.39
CA ALA A 207 -2.88 -21.86 0.00
C ALA A 207 -1.61 -21.56 0.82
N ALA A 208 -0.81 -20.59 0.40
CA ALA A 208 0.38 -20.17 1.13
C ALA A 208 0.03 -19.60 2.51
N ILE A 209 -0.98 -18.71 2.59
CA ILE A 209 -1.46 -18.16 3.85
C ILE A 209 -1.88 -19.26 4.83
N ARG A 210 -2.69 -20.24 4.37
CA ARG A 210 -3.12 -21.35 5.23
C ARG A 210 -1.95 -22.16 5.77
N THR A 211 -0.96 -22.43 4.93
CA THR A 211 0.23 -23.19 5.31
C THR A 211 1.06 -22.42 6.34
N VAL A 212 1.39 -21.16 6.08
CA VAL A 212 2.21 -20.34 6.99
C VAL A 212 1.49 -20.10 8.32
N ALA A 213 0.18 -19.84 8.30
CA ALA A 213 -0.61 -19.67 9.52
C ALA A 213 -0.59 -20.90 10.45
N GLY A 214 -0.40 -22.11 9.89
CA GLY A 214 -0.25 -23.34 10.66
C GLY A 214 1.17 -23.63 11.16
N GLN A 215 2.17 -22.94 10.63
CA GLN A 215 3.59 -23.15 10.95
C GLN A 215 4.12 -22.14 11.97
N ILE A 216 3.71 -20.88 11.84
CA ILE A 216 4.28 -19.79 12.63
C ILE A 216 3.55 -19.64 13.95
N ARG A 217 4.33 -19.49 15.02
CA ARG A 217 3.80 -19.17 16.35
C ARG A 217 3.56 -17.67 16.46
N LYS A 218 2.49 -17.31 17.18
CA LYS A 218 2.21 -15.94 17.60
C LYS A 218 3.43 -15.38 18.35
N PRO A 219 4.03 -14.25 17.93
CA PRO A 219 5.09 -13.63 18.68
C PRO A 219 4.55 -13.06 20.00
N GLU A 220 5.38 -13.06 21.05
CA GLU A 220 4.96 -12.63 22.40
C GLU A 220 4.44 -11.19 22.43
N TRP A 221 4.95 -10.34 21.55
CA TRP A 221 4.54 -8.95 21.44
C TRP A 221 3.23 -8.72 20.69
N ALA A 222 2.68 -9.72 19.99
CA ALA A 222 1.48 -9.52 19.18
C ALA A 222 0.25 -9.27 20.05
N THR A 223 -0.41 -8.15 19.79
CA THR A 223 -1.69 -7.76 20.40
C THR A 223 -2.90 -8.35 19.67
N TYR A 224 -2.71 -8.84 18.44
CA TYR A 224 -3.76 -9.46 17.64
C TYR A 224 -3.59 -10.99 17.58
N ASP A 225 -4.65 -11.73 17.87
CA ASP A 225 -4.56 -13.19 18.08
C ASP A 225 -4.56 -14.01 16.78
N ARG A 226 -5.02 -13.43 15.69
CA ARG A 226 -5.15 -14.12 14.40
C ARG A 226 -3.95 -13.84 13.52
N PHE A 227 -3.40 -14.87 12.88
CA PHE A 227 -2.39 -14.70 11.82
C PHE A 227 -2.89 -13.66 10.78
N PRO A 228 -2.07 -12.66 10.39
CA PRO A 228 -0.61 -12.55 10.57
C PRO A 228 -0.15 -11.89 11.88
N TYR A 229 -1.02 -11.84 12.89
CA TYR A 229 -0.79 -11.27 14.23
C TYR A 229 -0.67 -9.74 14.26
N PHE A 230 -1.21 -9.11 13.22
CA PHE A 230 -1.37 -7.67 13.07
C PHE A 230 -2.85 -7.33 12.92
N GLU A 231 -3.34 -6.31 13.61
CA GLU A 231 -4.73 -5.87 13.47
C GLU A 231 -4.96 -5.29 12.05
N PRO A 232 -5.95 -5.78 11.28
CA PRO A 232 -6.23 -5.28 9.94
C PRO A 232 -6.51 -3.77 9.92
N TYR A 233 -5.95 -3.09 8.91
CA TYR A 233 -6.05 -1.64 8.69
C TYR A 233 -5.38 -0.78 9.76
N ARG A 234 -5.03 -1.34 10.92
CA ARG A 234 -4.31 -0.66 12.00
C ARG A 234 -2.82 -0.94 11.93
N ASP A 235 -2.46 -2.21 12.05
CA ASP A 235 -1.07 -2.67 12.14
C ASP A 235 -0.59 -3.27 10.81
N ILE A 236 -1.51 -3.71 9.96
CA ILE A 236 -1.22 -4.18 8.60
C ILE A 236 -2.18 -3.55 7.60
N ALA A 237 -1.66 -3.10 6.47
CA ALA A 237 -2.45 -2.64 5.34
C ALA A 237 -1.78 -3.02 4.02
N GLY A 238 -2.53 -3.50 3.04
CA GLY A 238 -1.95 -3.94 1.77
C GLY A 238 -2.96 -3.99 0.64
N LEU A 239 -2.55 -4.51 -0.51
CA LEU A 239 -3.40 -4.75 -1.68
C LEU A 239 -2.74 -5.76 -2.62
N PHE A 240 -3.48 -6.18 -3.63
CA PHE A 240 -2.99 -7.09 -4.68
C PHE A 240 -2.88 -6.37 -6.01
N LEU A 241 -1.79 -6.58 -6.72
CA LEU A 241 -1.45 -5.84 -7.94
C LEU A 241 -1.12 -6.76 -9.11
N LEU A 242 -1.30 -6.21 -10.31
CA LEU A 242 -0.72 -6.72 -11.56
C LEU A 242 0.72 -6.23 -11.73
N ASP A 243 1.46 -6.86 -12.64
CA ASP A 243 2.82 -6.45 -13.01
C ASP A 243 2.88 -5.03 -13.56
N ARG A 244 1.91 -4.68 -14.41
CA ARG A 244 1.86 -3.41 -15.13
C ARG A 244 0.93 -2.41 -14.41
N PRO A 245 1.32 -1.12 -14.30
CA PRO A 245 0.39 -0.09 -13.85
C PRO A 245 -0.81 0.03 -14.78
N GLU A 246 -1.95 0.44 -14.22
CA GLU A 246 -3.14 0.82 -14.98
C GLU A 246 -2.85 2.09 -15.80
N SER A 247 -2.13 3.06 -15.20
CA SER A 247 -1.71 4.28 -15.89
C SER A 247 -0.37 4.81 -15.37
N ASP A 248 0.50 5.20 -16.29
CA ASP A 248 1.65 6.09 -16.05
C ASP A 248 1.23 7.51 -16.46
N HIS A 249 0.87 8.33 -15.48
CA HIS A 249 0.18 9.58 -15.71
C HIS A 249 1.06 10.64 -16.38
N LEU A 250 2.36 10.71 -16.07
CA LEU A 250 3.27 11.68 -16.70
C LEU A 250 3.43 11.40 -18.20
N GLN A 251 3.31 10.14 -18.62
CA GLN A 251 3.45 9.75 -20.02
C GLN A 251 2.12 9.70 -20.76
N GLN A 252 1.06 9.24 -20.10
CA GLN A 252 -0.18 8.80 -20.75
C GLN A 252 -1.38 9.73 -20.53
N PHE A 253 -1.39 10.57 -19.50
CA PHE A 253 -2.55 11.41 -19.22
C PHE A 253 -2.73 12.48 -20.32
N ARG A 254 -3.94 12.54 -20.89
CA ARG A 254 -4.32 13.48 -21.97
C ARG A 254 -5.65 14.19 -21.65
N GLY A 255 -5.96 14.33 -20.36
CA GLY A 255 -7.25 14.84 -19.87
C GLY A 255 -8.31 13.75 -19.71
N TYR A 256 -9.42 14.14 -19.08
CA TYR A 256 -10.57 13.26 -18.81
C TYR A 256 -11.48 13.14 -20.03
N ASN A 257 -11.02 12.42 -21.05
CA ASN A 257 -11.76 12.19 -22.28
C ASN A 257 -12.84 11.11 -22.07
N THR A 258 -14.09 11.39 -22.42
CA THR A 258 -15.24 10.49 -22.18
C THR A 258 -15.55 9.62 -23.39
N THR A 259 -16.22 8.48 -23.16
CA THR A 259 -16.76 7.65 -24.25
C THR A 259 -17.80 8.40 -25.09
N ARG A 260 -17.97 7.98 -26.35
CA ARG A 260 -19.03 8.44 -27.26
C ARG A 260 -20.23 7.49 -27.23
#